data_AF-A0A7Y5A772-F1
#
_entry.id   AF-A0A7Y5A772-F1
#
_cell.length_a   1.000
_cell.length_b   1.000
_cell.length_c   1.000
_cell.angle_alpha   90.00
_cell.angle_beta   90.00
_cell.angle_gamma   90.00
#
_symmetry.space_group_name_H-M   'P 1'
#
loop_
_entity.id
_entity.type
_entity.pdbx_description
1 polymer ?
#
loop_
_entity_poly.entity_id
_entity_poly.type
_entity_poly.pdbx_seq_one_letter_code
_entity_poly.pdbx_strand_id
1 'polypeptide(L)'
;MKKQIMIPVLLIISFLLAITPLSAQIDKMKDLMEDEMTAEEEGISTLRFIDALNGQPVDDATILIDKIGAFTSDGLGRIRFESPTEDAVYAFKFSKNGYITANYSFEVIVGTIFYNRFTVSPIIDVGSIRIVLEWDHRPDDLDLHLQKTGSYHISYRDLVASNDGVARLDRDAMKGYGPETITINNVDDNAEYLCFVHDFSNKNDPKSKVLSKAKARILVYGEGQLLHVYEINEVQKGNTWNVFRIAKGWFVTENEVKKVR
;
A
#
# COMPACT_ATOMS: atom_id res chain seq x y z
N MET A 1 41.85 24.48 -48.66
CA MET A 1 41.17 23.19 -48.43
C MET A 1 41.38 22.73 -47.00
N LYS A 2 40.45 23.04 -46.09
CA LYS A 2 40.43 22.49 -44.71
C LYS A 2 39.19 21.60 -44.60
N LYS A 3 39.40 20.28 -44.46
CA LYS A 3 38.32 19.31 -44.24
C LYS A 3 37.82 19.46 -42.81
N GLN A 4 36.56 19.88 -42.63
CA GLN A 4 35.87 19.75 -41.35
C GLN A 4 35.50 18.28 -41.15
N ILE A 5 36.01 17.69 -40.06
CA ILE A 5 35.68 16.35 -39.62
C ILE A 5 34.39 16.46 -38.81
N MET A 6 33.33 15.84 -39.31
CA MET A 6 32.05 15.72 -38.63
C MET A 6 32.19 14.60 -37.57
N ILE A 7 32.22 14.98 -36.30
CA ILE A 7 32.16 14.04 -35.17
C ILE A 7 30.68 13.66 -35.00
N PRO A 8 30.29 12.38 -35.06
CA PRO A 8 28.92 12.01 -34.80
C PRO A 8 28.64 12.18 -33.30
N VAL A 9 27.69 13.04 -32.97
CA VAL A 9 27.13 13.12 -31.62
C VAL A 9 26.42 11.79 -31.36
N LEU A 10 27.04 10.96 -30.53
CA LEU A 10 26.43 9.74 -30.02
C LEU A 10 25.23 10.16 -29.17
N LEU A 11 24.03 9.97 -29.71
CA LEU A 11 22.78 10.17 -28.98
C LEU A 11 22.73 9.07 -27.91
N ILE A 12 23.20 9.37 -26.69
CA ILE A 12 22.94 8.54 -25.52
C ILE A 12 21.45 8.69 -25.25
N ILE A 13 20.66 7.78 -25.82
CA ILE A 13 19.29 7.55 -25.40
C ILE A 13 19.43 7.01 -23.98
N SER A 14 19.32 7.90 -22.99
CA SER A 14 19.10 7.53 -21.61
C SER A 14 17.79 6.76 -21.58
N PHE A 15 17.89 5.43 -21.63
CA PHE A 15 16.79 4.54 -21.31
C PHE A 15 16.56 4.70 -19.81
N LEU A 16 15.79 5.73 -19.43
CA LEU A 16 15.09 5.68 -18.15
C LEU A 16 14.26 4.41 -18.25
N LEU A 17 14.66 3.37 -17.52
CA LEU A 17 13.85 2.19 -17.28
C LEU A 17 12.57 2.66 -16.57
N ALA A 18 11.59 3.07 -17.35
CA ALA A 18 10.22 3.13 -16.90
C ALA A 18 9.83 1.68 -16.64
N ILE A 19 9.93 1.27 -15.37
CA ILE A 19 9.47 -0.03 -14.90
C ILE A 19 7.98 -0.10 -15.26
N THR A 20 7.65 -0.91 -16.26
CA THR A 20 6.25 -1.10 -16.66
C THR A 20 5.49 -1.80 -15.53
N PRO A 21 4.19 -1.56 -15.37
CA PRO A 21 3.41 -2.19 -14.30
C PRO A 21 3.49 -3.73 -14.34
N LEU A 22 3.58 -4.34 -15.54
CA LEU A 22 3.74 -5.79 -15.69
C LEU A 22 5.07 -6.32 -15.10
N SER A 23 6.18 -5.60 -15.29
CA SER A 23 7.47 -6.02 -14.70
C SER A 23 7.45 -5.98 -13.17
N ALA A 24 6.84 -4.96 -12.57
CA ALA A 24 6.70 -4.86 -11.12
C ALA A 24 5.85 -6.00 -10.53
N GLN A 25 4.83 -6.46 -11.26
CA GLN A 25 4.00 -7.59 -10.84
C GLN A 25 4.77 -8.93 -10.89
N ILE A 26 5.60 -9.12 -11.91
CA ILE A 26 6.47 -10.30 -12.02
C ILE A 26 7.49 -10.32 -10.88
N ASP A 27 8.10 -9.17 -10.56
CA ASP A 27 9.09 -9.10 -9.50
C ASP A 27 8.47 -9.36 -8.12
N LYS A 28 7.27 -8.84 -7.85
CA LYS A 28 6.52 -9.17 -6.62
C LYS A 28 6.19 -10.66 -6.49
N MET A 29 5.83 -11.32 -7.59
CA MET A 29 5.58 -12.77 -7.59
C MET A 29 6.86 -13.56 -7.28
N LYS A 30 7.99 -13.18 -7.87
CA LYS A 30 9.29 -13.79 -7.55
C LYS A 30 9.67 -13.58 -6.08
N ASP A 31 9.45 -12.38 -5.56
CA ASP A 31 9.71 -12.05 -4.17
C ASP A 31 8.88 -12.92 -3.23
N LEU A 32 7.61 -13.18 -3.54
CA LEU A 32 6.75 -14.06 -2.74
C LEU A 32 7.27 -15.49 -2.75
N MET A 33 7.61 -16.01 -3.93
CA MET A 33 8.19 -17.35 -4.05
C MET A 33 9.52 -17.46 -3.30
N GLU A 34 10.39 -16.46 -3.38
CA GLU A 34 11.65 -16.42 -2.63
C GLU A 34 11.38 -16.43 -1.12
N ASP A 35 10.46 -15.60 -0.64
CA ASP A 35 10.12 -15.51 0.79
C ASP A 35 9.54 -16.85 1.31
N GLU A 36 8.63 -17.47 0.56
CA GLU A 36 8.01 -18.76 0.91
C GLU A 36 9.04 -19.90 0.91
N MET A 37 9.87 -19.99 -0.13
CA MET A 37 10.93 -21.00 -0.19
C MET A 37 11.95 -20.84 0.95
N THR A 38 12.35 -19.60 1.25
CA THR A 38 13.28 -19.30 2.35
C THR A 38 12.68 -19.70 3.70
N ALA A 39 11.38 -19.48 3.90
CA ALA A 39 10.69 -19.88 5.11
C ALA A 39 10.62 -21.41 5.26
N GLU A 40 10.31 -22.13 4.18
CA GLU A 40 10.17 -23.60 4.19
C GLU A 40 11.51 -24.34 4.29
N GLU A 41 12.53 -23.90 3.53
CA GLU A 41 13.81 -24.60 3.44
C GLU A 41 14.78 -24.22 4.57
N GLU A 42 14.77 -22.95 4.98
CA GLU A 42 15.75 -22.40 5.92
C GLU A 42 15.16 -22.04 7.30
N GLY A 43 13.83 -22.07 7.45
CA GLY A 43 13.18 -21.60 8.67
C GLY A 43 13.38 -20.10 8.90
N ILE A 44 13.55 -19.32 7.83
CA ILE A 44 13.79 -17.89 7.88
C ILE A 44 12.58 -17.13 7.35
N SER A 45 12.04 -16.27 8.20
CA SER A 45 10.96 -15.35 7.87
C SER A 45 11.51 -14.07 7.25
N THR A 46 10.77 -13.52 6.28
CA THR A 46 11.13 -12.26 5.61
C THR A 46 10.00 -11.24 5.75
N LEU A 47 10.28 -10.02 6.25
CA LEU A 47 9.37 -8.87 6.07
C LEU A 47 9.94 -7.92 5.02
N ARG A 48 9.07 -7.26 4.24
CA ARG A 48 9.42 -6.29 3.21
C ARG A 48 8.73 -4.95 3.42
N PHE A 49 9.46 -3.86 3.21
CA PHE A 49 9.00 -2.48 3.42
C PHE A 49 9.01 -1.70 2.11
N ILE A 50 7.89 -1.08 1.79
CA ILE A 50 7.61 -0.46 0.50
C ILE A 50 7.18 0.99 0.71
N ASP A 51 7.69 1.91 -0.08
CA ASP A 51 7.32 3.33 -0.01
C ASP A 51 5.91 3.57 -0.57
N ALA A 52 5.05 4.24 0.20
CA ALA A 52 3.67 4.52 -0.17
C ALA A 52 3.52 5.37 -1.45
N LEU A 53 4.48 6.24 -1.76
CA LEU A 53 4.39 7.17 -2.89
C LEU A 53 4.85 6.53 -4.21
N ASN A 54 5.87 5.69 -4.16
CA ASN A 54 6.53 5.21 -5.39
C ASN A 54 6.61 3.68 -5.49
N GLY A 55 6.19 2.96 -4.44
CA GLY A 55 6.21 1.50 -4.37
C GLY A 55 7.60 0.86 -4.47
N GLN A 56 8.67 1.65 -4.29
CA GLN A 56 10.04 1.13 -4.24
C GLN A 56 10.34 0.56 -2.86
N PRO A 57 11.29 -0.38 -2.76
CA PRO A 57 11.74 -0.86 -1.47
C PRO A 57 12.37 0.23 -0.61
N VAL A 58 12.21 0.11 0.72
CA VAL A 58 12.77 1.04 1.69
C VAL A 58 13.91 0.37 2.46
N ASP A 59 15.13 0.67 2.04
CA ASP A 59 16.39 0.24 2.67
C ASP A 59 16.68 0.98 3.98
N ASP A 60 17.72 0.60 4.72
CA ASP A 60 18.26 1.33 5.89
C ASP A 60 17.22 1.77 6.95
N ALA A 61 16.09 1.07 7.04
CA ALA A 61 15.08 1.28 8.06
C ALA A 61 15.37 0.41 9.27
N THR A 62 15.17 0.94 10.47
CA THR A 62 15.24 0.17 11.70
C THR A 62 13.88 -0.45 12.00
N ILE A 63 13.85 -1.77 12.13
CA ILE A 63 12.67 -2.53 12.53
C ILE A 63 12.93 -3.16 13.89
N LEU A 64 12.14 -2.79 14.89
CA LEU A 64 12.18 -3.39 16.22
C LEU A 64 10.95 -4.28 16.39
N ILE A 65 11.13 -5.60 16.27
CA ILE A 65 10.06 -6.57 16.49
C ILE A 65 10.04 -6.95 17.96
N ASP A 66 8.87 -6.82 18.61
CA ASP A 66 8.71 -7.16 20.02
C ASP A 66 9.12 -8.62 20.27
N LYS A 67 9.90 -8.83 21.34
CA LYS A 67 10.45 -10.14 21.77
C LYS A 67 11.40 -10.86 20.81
N ILE A 68 11.59 -10.36 19.58
CA ILE A 68 12.50 -10.97 18.60
C ILE A 68 13.82 -10.18 18.53
N GLY A 69 13.75 -8.86 18.29
CA GLY A 69 14.96 -8.04 18.21
C GLY A 69 14.88 -6.89 17.20
N ALA A 70 16.04 -6.28 16.96
CA ALA A 70 16.21 -5.15 16.06
C ALA A 70 16.90 -5.58 14.76
N PHE A 71 16.37 -5.13 13.64
CA PHE A 71 16.84 -5.43 12.30
C PHE A 71 16.98 -4.15 11.48
N THR A 72 17.80 -4.20 10.44
CA THR A 72 17.93 -3.12 9.45
C THR A 72 17.55 -3.65 8.07
N SER A 73 16.68 -2.95 7.34
CA SER A 73 16.27 -3.40 6.02
C SER A 73 17.41 -3.30 5.00
N ASP A 74 17.53 -4.32 4.15
CA ASP A 74 18.51 -4.38 3.06
C ASP A 74 18.11 -3.50 1.86
N GLY A 75 18.94 -3.47 0.81
CA GLY A 75 18.66 -2.71 -0.42
C GLY A 75 17.39 -3.13 -1.19
N LEU A 76 16.78 -4.26 -0.81
CA LEU A 76 15.49 -4.74 -1.33
C LEU A 76 14.36 -4.47 -0.34
N GLY A 77 14.60 -3.64 0.67
CA GLY A 77 13.66 -3.26 1.70
C GLY A 77 13.30 -4.42 2.63
N ARG A 78 14.16 -5.43 2.76
CA ARG A 78 13.83 -6.68 3.48
C ARG A 78 14.57 -6.79 4.79
N ILE A 79 13.93 -7.40 5.77
CA ILE A 79 14.61 -7.98 6.92
C ILE A 79 14.39 -9.49 6.93
N ARG A 80 15.36 -10.22 7.47
CA ARG A 80 15.30 -11.68 7.66
C ARG A 80 15.61 -12.03 9.10
N PHE A 81 14.86 -12.98 9.64
CA PHE A 81 14.96 -13.41 11.03
C PHE A 81 14.47 -14.86 11.14
N GLU A 82 14.88 -15.55 12.21
CA GLU A 82 14.39 -16.90 12.48
C GLU A 82 12.87 -16.89 12.60
N SER A 83 12.21 -17.81 11.87
CA SER A 83 10.76 -17.90 11.86
C SER A 83 10.23 -18.17 13.27
N PRO A 84 9.30 -17.33 13.78
CA PRO A 84 8.70 -17.58 15.08
C PRO A 84 7.93 -18.90 15.08
N THR A 85 8.05 -19.66 16.16
CA THR A 85 7.37 -20.95 16.31
C THR A 85 6.02 -20.85 17.02
N GLU A 86 5.76 -19.74 17.71
CA GLU A 86 4.51 -19.52 18.41
C GLU A 86 3.48 -18.85 17.48
N ASP A 87 2.30 -19.48 17.39
CA ASP A 87 1.12 -18.91 16.75
C ASP A 87 0.68 -17.68 17.55
N ALA A 88 0.97 -16.50 17.00
CA ALA A 88 0.75 -15.23 17.67
C ALA A 88 0.75 -14.06 16.68
N VAL A 89 0.23 -12.93 17.15
CA VAL A 89 0.40 -11.64 16.50
C VAL A 89 1.64 -10.95 17.08
N TYR A 90 2.59 -10.61 16.22
CA TYR A 90 3.83 -9.94 16.58
C TYR A 90 3.72 -8.47 16.19
N ALA A 91 3.89 -7.58 17.18
CA ALA A 91 3.99 -6.15 16.93
C ALA A 91 5.43 -5.76 16.61
N PHE A 92 5.61 -4.79 15.72
CA PHE A 92 6.91 -4.21 15.47
C PHE A 92 6.81 -2.71 15.23
N LYS A 93 7.91 -2.01 15.53
CA LYS A 93 8.08 -0.58 15.26
C LYS A 93 9.01 -0.38 14.07
N PHE A 94 8.54 0.35 13.08
CA PHE A 94 9.33 0.82 11.94
C PHE A 94 9.84 2.24 12.20
N SER A 95 11.10 2.52 11.86
CA SER A 95 11.66 3.87 11.90
C SER A 95 12.74 4.08 10.83
N LYS A 96 12.62 5.18 10.07
CA LYS A 96 13.64 5.66 9.11
C LYS A 96 13.54 7.18 9.01
N ASN A 97 14.68 7.86 8.90
CA ASN A 97 14.69 9.30 8.66
C ASN A 97 13.93 9.63 7.36
N GLY A 98 13.05 10.64 7.42
CA GLY A 98 12.20 11.02 6.28
C GLY A 98 10.89 10.24 6.19
N TYR A 99 10.66 9.26 7.06
CA TYR A 99 9.43 8.47 7.13
C TYR A 99 8.70 8.67 8.47
N ILE A 100 7.39 8.41 8.44
CA ILE A 100 6.58 8.30 9.64
C ILE A 100 7.02 7.07 10.43
N THR A 101 7.36 7.28 11.70
CA THR A 101 7.58 6.16 12.63
C THR A 101 6.21 5.56 12.97
N ALA A 102 6.05 4.26 12.74
CA ALA A 102 4.77 3.59 12.87
C ALA A 102 4.92 2.21 13.54
N ASN A 103 3.86 1.78 14.23
CA ASN A 103 3.74 0.45 14.78
C ASN A 103 2.83 -0.38 13.87
N TYR A 104 3.26 -1.59 13.56
CA TYR A 104 2.53 -2.55 12.74
C TYR A 104 2.45 -3.88 13.47
N SER A 105 1.72 -4.82 12.87
CA SER A 105 1.73 -6.21 13.30
C SER A 105 1.67 -7.16 12.11
N PHE A 106 2.23 -8.34 12.29
CA PHE A 106 2.01 -9.50 11.43
C PHE A 106 1.54 -10.69 12.27
N GLU A 107 0.80 -11.60 11.65
CA GLU A 107 0.32 -12.82 12.29
C GLU A 107 1.17 -14.00 11.83
N VAL A 108 1.52 -14.88 12.76
CA VAL A 108 2.16 -16.17 12.49
C VAL A 108 1.18 -17.27 12.84
N ILE A 109 0.96 -18.22 11.92
CA ILE A 109 0.23 -19.47 12.20
C ILE A 109 0.98 -20.61 11.54
N VAL A 110 1.31 -21.65 12.31
CA VAL A 110 2.06 -22.83 11.87
C VAL A 110 3.33 -22.42 11.12
N GLY A 111 4.08 -21.49 11.72
CA GLY A 111 5.35 -20.96 11.17
C GLY A 111 5.21 -20.12 9.90
N THR A 112 3.98 -19.86 9.42
CA THR A 112 3.72 -19.03 8.24
C THR A 112 3.35 -17.62 8.66
N ILE A 113 4.03 -16.61 8.10
CA ILE A 113 3.66 -15.21 8.27
C ILE A 113 2.52 -14.86 7.31
N PHE A 114 1.43 -14.32 7.87
CA PHE A 114 0.42 -13.58 7.12
C PHE A 114 0.78 -12.09 7.08
N TYR A 115 0.73 -11.51 5.88
CA TYR A 115 1.13 -10.13 5.59
C TYR A 115 2.57 -9.82 5.98
N ASN A 116 3.49 -10.25 5.15
CA ASN A 116 4.90 -9.96 5.33
C ASN A 116 5.37 -8.72 4.53
N ARG A 117 4.46 -7.95 3.96
CA ARG A 117 4.73 -6.73 3.18
C ARG A 117 4.02 -5.55 3.83
N PHE A 118 4.75 -4.45 4.02
CA PHE A 118 4.27 -3.27 4.72
C PHE A 118 4.59 -2.01 3.93
N THR A 119 3.55 -1.27 3.58
CA THR A 119 3.70 0.03 2.94
C THR A 119 3.91 1.09 4.01
N VAL A 120 5.05 1.76 3.97
CA VAL A 120 5.46 2.81 4.90
C VAL A 120 5.38 4.17 4.24
N SER A 121 5.05 5.18 5.04
CA SER A 121 4.73 6.51 4.52
C SER A 121 5.89 7.49 4.77
N PRO A 122 6.41 8.17 3.73
CA PRO A 122 7.21 9.38 3.91
C PRO A 122 6.45 10.40 4.79
N ILE A 123 7.19 11.27 5.49
CA ILE A 123 6.58 12.35 6.29
C ILE A 123 5.61 13.16 5.42
N ILE A 124 4.44 13.46 5.98
CA ILE A 124 3.42 14.33 5.39
C ILE A 124 3.22 15.55 6.27
N ASP A 125 2.76 16.64 5.66
CA ASP A 125 2.48 17.88 6.38
C ASP A 125 1.37 17.70 7.41
N VAL A 126 1.44 18.45 8.51
CA VAL A 126 0.40 18.49 9.55
C VAL A 126 -0.95 18.86 8.92
N GLY A 127 -2.03 18.21 9.38
CA GLY A 127 -3.36 18.37 8.78
C GLY A 127 -3.55 17.63 7.45
N SER A 128 -2.52 16.94 6.94
CA SER A 128 -2.65 16.06 5.77
C SER A 128 -2.85 14.61 6.21
N ILE A 129 -3.52 13.84 5.35
CA ILE A 129 -3.64 12.38 5.53
C ILE A 129 -3.21 11.65 4.27
N ARG A 130 -2.61 10.47 4.46
CA ARG A 130 -2.30 9.52 3.39
C ARG A 130 -3.04 8.22 3.63
N ILE A 131 -3.82 7.80 2.65
CA ILE A 131 -4.63 6.59 2.66
C ILE A 131 -3.97 5.61 1.70
N VAL A 132 -3.61 4.44 2.21
CA VAL A 132 -2.96 3.39 1.44
C VAL A 132 -3.85 2.16 1.43
N LEU A 133 -4.21 1.68 0.25
CA LEU A 133 -4.89 0.41 0.04
C LEU A 133 -3.85 -0.66 -0.32
N GLU A 134 -3.76 -1.71 0.49
CA GLU A 134 -2.93 -2.88 0.24
C GLU A 134 -3.81 -4.10 -0.04
N TRP A 135 -3.41 -4.95 -0.97
CA TRP A 135 -4.03 -6.25 -1.20
C TRP A 135 -3.05 -7.19 -1.93
N ASP A 136 -3.33 -8.49 -1.83
CA ASP A 136 -2.59 -9.53 -2.55
C ASP A 136 -2.95 -9.59 -4.03
N HIS A 137 -2.38 -10.53 -4.80
CA HIS A 137 -2.67 -10.66 -6.24
C HIS A 137 -4.14 -10.91 -6.61
N ARG A 138 -5.01 -11.23 -5.64
CA ARG A 138 -6.42 -11.54 -5.87
C ARG A 138 -7.34 -10.75 -4.92
N PRO A 139 -8.36 -10.05 -5.46
CA PRO A 139 -8.68 -9.89 -6.88
C PRO A 139 -7.58 -9.11 -7.63
N ASP A 140 -7.59 -9.23 -8.96
CA ASP A 140 -6.56 -8.61 -9.80
C ASP A 140 -6.60 -7.08 -9.71
N ASP A 141 -7.70 -6.48 -9.28
CA ASP A 141 -7.91 -5.04 -9.34
C ASP A 141 -8.90 -4.58 -8.26
N LEU A 142 -8.38 -3.84 -7.28
CA LEU A 142 -9.14 -3.13 -6.25
C LEU A 142 -8.86 -1.63 -6.39
N ASP A 143 -9.91 -0.85 -6.62
CA ASP A 143 -9.80 0.60 -6.74
C ASP A 143 -10.03 1.27 -5.37
N LEU A 144 -9.10 2.13 -4.96
CA LEU A 144 -9.28 3.07 -3.86
C LEU A 144 -10.04 4.31 -4.33
N HIS A 145 -11.14 4.63 -3.64
CA HIS A 145 -11.96 5.79 -3.92
C HIS A 145 -12.02 6.74 -2.73
N LEU A 146 -11.92 8.02 -3.02
CA LEU A 146 -12.16 9.10 -2.06
C LEU A 146 -13.15 10.10 -2.64
N GLN A 147 -14.28 10.29 -1.98
CA GLN A 147 -15.32 11.24 -2.39
C GLN A 147 -15.44 12.36 -1.36
N LYS A 148 -15.25 13.62 -1.77
CA LYS A 148 -15.63 14.82 -0.99
C LYS A 148 -17.05 15.21 -1.35
N THR A 149 -18.00 15.10 -0.41
CA THR A 149 -19.43 15.31 -0.66
C THR A 149 -19.69 16.68 -1.28
N GLY A 150 -20.41 16.69 -2.41
CA GLY A 150 -20.74 17.91 -3.15
C GLY A 150 -19.58 18.58 -3.88
N SER A 151 -18.40 17.95 -3.96
CA SER A 151 -17.20 18.55 -4.55
C SER A 151 -16.51 17.65 -5.59
N TYR A 152 -15.78 16.62 -5.18
CA TYR A 152 -14.97 15.81 -6.08
C TYR A 152 -14.96 14.33 -5.70
N HIS A 153 -14.58 13.49 -6.66
CA HIS A 153 -14.33 12.07 -6.50
C HIS A 153 -12.96 11.75 -7.10
N ILE A 154 -12.08 11.13 -6.32
CA ILE A 154 -10.77 10.67 -6.77
C ILE A 154 -10.80 9.14 -6.85
N SER A 155 -10.29 8.63 -7.95
CA SER A 155 -10.06 7.21 -8.22
C SER A 155 -9.11 7.04 -9.40
N TYR A 156 -8.74 5.81 -9.75
CA TYR A 156 -8.03 5.53 -11.01
C TYR A 156 -8.71 6.12 -12.26
N ARG A 157 -10.03 6.34 -12.26
CA ARG A 157 -10.74 6.89 -13.44
C ARG A 157 -10.72 8.41 -13.50
N ASP A 158 -10.52 9.07 -12.37
CA ASP A 158 -10.49 10.52 -12.20
C ASP A 158 -9.11 10.93 -11.64
N LEU A 159 -8.08 10.73 -12.48
CA LEU A 159 -6.64 10.77 -12.14
C LEU A 159 -6.07 12.16 -11.87
N VAL A 160 -6.82 13.20 -12.16
CA VAL A 160 -6.33 14.58 -12.06
C VAL A 160 -6.69 15.04 -10.67
N ALA A 161 -5.70 15.55 -9.93
CA ALA A 161 -5.86 16.14 -8.61
C ALA A 161 -7.23 16.80 -8.44
N SER A 162 -7.82 16.70 -7.24
CA SER A 162 -9.14 17.27 -6.96
C SER A 162 -9.25 18.68 -7.53
N ASN A 163 -10.47 19.12 -7.86
CA ASN A 163 -10.67 20.43 -8.47
C ASN A 163 -10.08 21.61 -7.65
N ASP A 164 -9.86 21.42 -6.35
CA ASP A 164 -9.21 22.36 -5.43
C ASP A 164 -7.70 22.12 -5.22
N GLY A 165 -7.12 21.08 -5.82
CA GLY A 165 -5.70 20.70 -5.74
C GLY A 165 -5.30 20.02 -4.42
N VAL A 166 -6.25 19.80 -3.53
CA VAL A 166 -6.06 19.32 -2.15
C VAL A 166 -5.74 17.83 -2.11
N ALA A 167 -6.38 17.01 -2.93
CA ALA A 167 -6.22 15.57 -2.93
C ALA A 167 -5.72 15.03 -4.26
N ARG A 168 -4.92 13.96 -4.20
CA ARG A 168 -4.27 13.34 -5.36
C ARG A 168 -4.15 11.84 -5.21
N LEU A 169 -4.33 11.10 -6.31
CA LEU A 169 -3.85 9.71 -6.43
C LEU A 169 -2.34 9.74 -6.67
N ASP A 170 -1.57 9.37 -5.65
CA ASP A 170 -0.11 9.39 -5.70
C ASP A 170 0.44 8.20 -6.47
N ARG A 171 -0.16 7.03 -6.21
CA ARG A 171 0.19 5.76 -6.82
C ARG A 171 -1.05 4.97 -7.12
N ASP A 172 -1.04 4.40 -8.32
CA ASP A 172 -2.09 3.55 -8.84
C ASP A 172 -1.54 2.14 -9.15
N ALA A 173 -2.35 1.11 -8.92
CA ALA A 173 -1.97 -0.30 -9.14
C ALA A 173 -3.10 -1.08 -9.84
N MET A 174 -3.38 -0.71 -11.10
CA MET A 174 -4.45 -1.29 -11.94
C MET A 174 -4.51 -2.83 -12.09
N LYS A 175 -3.46 -3.58 -11.71
CA LYS A 175 -3.37 -5.03 -11.90
C LYS A 175 -2.48 -5.69 -10.85
N GLY A 176 -2.93 -6.81 -10.29
CA GLY A 176 -2.20 -7.70 -9.40
C GLY A 176 -2.09 -7.12 -7.99
N TYR A 177 -0.88 -7.07 -7.44
CA TYR A 177 -0.61 -6.57 -6.09
C TYR A 177 -0.69 -5.05 -6.01
N GLY A 178 -1.39 -4.54 -5.00
CA GLY A 178 -1.30 -3.15 -4.53
C GLY A 178 0.12 -2.77 -4.04
N PRO A 179 0.38 -1.52 -3.62
CA PRO A 179 -0.63 -0.62 -3.09
C PRO A 179 -1.14 0.44 -4.08
N GLU A 180 -2.32 0.95 -3.76
CA GLU A 180 -2.84 2.25 -4.22
C GLU A 180 -2.74 3.27 -3.10
N THR A 181 -2.52 4.53 -3.43
CA THR A 181 -2.29 5.58 -2.43
C THR A 181 -2.92 6.90 -2.84
N ILE A 182 -3.73 7.46 -1.94
CA ILE A 182 -4.30 8.81 -2.05
C ILE A 182 -3.78 9.65 -0.89
N THR A 183 -3.26 10.85 -1.19
CA THR A 183 -2.95 11.88 -0.18
C THR A 183 -3.97 13.01 -0.28
N ILE A 184 -4.47 13.46 0.88
CA ILE A 184 -5.25 14.70 1.04
C ILE A 184 -4.35 15.67 1.82
N ASN A 185 -3.96 16.77 1.19
CA ASN A 185 -3.19 17.83 1.82
C ASN A 185 -4.14 18.82 2.49
N ASN A 186 -3.98 19.10 3.78
CA ASN A 186 -4.87 19.99 4.55
C ASN A 186 -6.36 19.56 4.45
N VAL A 187 -6.73 18.52 5.20
CA VAL A 187 -8.11 18.04 5.30
C VAL A 187 -9.03 19.19 5.71
N ASP A 188 -10.15 19.34 4.98
CA ASP A 188 -11.18 20.32 5.32
C ASP A 188 -12.12 19.75 6.38
N ASP A 189 -11.93 20.17 7.63
CA ASP A 189 -12.72 19.69 8.77
C ASP A 189 -14.23 19.96 8.64
N ASN A 190 -14.64 20.92 7.79
CA ASN A 190 -16.05 21.21 7.55
C ASN A 190 -16.66 20.37 6.43
N ALA A 191 -15.84 19.65 5.67
CA ALA A 191 -16.30 18.78 4.61
C ALA A 191 -16.63 17.37 5.12
N GLU A 192 -17.32 16.61 4.28
CA GLU A 192 -17.50 15.19 4.47
C GLU A 192 -16.72 14.45 3.38
N TYR A 193 -15.86 13.51 3.81
CA TYR A 193 -15.11 12.63 2.93
C TYR A 193 -15.54 11.19 3.14
N LEU A 194 -15.83 10.46 2.08
CA LEU A 194 -16.08 9.03 2.10
C LEU A 194 -14.92 8.29 1.44
N CYS A 195 -14.29 7.38 2.19
CA CYS A 195 -13.27 6.47 1.68
C CYS A 195 -13.87 5.06 1.50
N PHE A 196 -13.76 4.51 0.30
CA PHE A 196 -14.25 3.17 -0.01
C PHE A 196 -13.35 2.46 -1.01
N VAL A 197 -13.40 1.13 -1.00
CA VAL A 197 -12.69 0.26 -1.93
C VAL A 197 -13.70 -0.42 -2.82
N HIS A 198 -13.46 -0.43 -4.13
CA HIS A 198 -14.33 -1.09 -5.09
C HIS A 198 -13.59 -2.28 -5.73
N ASP A 199 -14.22 -3.46 -5.72
CA ASP A 199 -13.69 -4.65 -6.38
C ASP A 199 -13.99 -4.56 -7.87
N PHE A 200 -13.09 -3.91 -8.62
CA PHE A 200 -13.26 -3.68 -10.05
C PHE A 200 -13.33 -4.99 -10.84
N SER A 201 -12.51 -5.96 -10.42
CA SER A 201 -12.47 -7.30 -11.01
C SER A 201 -13.83 -8.00 -10.94
N ASN A 202 -14.58 -7.79 -9.85
CA ASN A 202 -15.88 -8.40 -9.61
C ASN A 202 -17.04 -7.38 -9.61
N LYS A 203 -16.88 -6.22 -10.26
CA LYS A 203 -17.86 -5.12 -10.24
C LYS A 203 -19.28 -5.53 -10.65
N ASN A 204 -19.41 -6.50 -11.55
CA ASN A 204 -20.71 -7.00 -12.03
C ASN A 204 -21.27 -8.15 -11.19
N ASP A 205 -20.57 -8.60 -10.14
CA ASP A 205 -21.03 -9.64 -9.22
C ASP A 205 -21.11 -9.13 -7.76
N PRO A 206 -22.21 -8.44 -7.39
CA PRO A 206 -22.44 -7.99 -6.01
C PRO A 206 -22.67 -9.14 -5.02
N LYS A 207 -22.67 -10.41 -5.46
CA LYS A 207 -22.74 -11.58 -4.58
C LYS A 207 -21.39 -12.26 -4.41
N SER A 208 -20.34 -11.75 -5.05
CA SER A 208 -18.97 -12.24 -4.91
C SER A 208 -18.51 -12.14 -3.45
N LYS A 209 -17.65 -13.08 -3.06
CA LYS A 209 -16.94 -13.06 -1.77
C LYS A 209 -15.46 -12.74 -1.96
N VAL A 210 -15.05 -12.35 -3.16
CA VAL A 210 -13.63 -12.17 -3.49
C VAL A 210 -13.06 -10.99 -2.73
N LEU A 211 -13.72 -9.83 -2.73
CA LEU A 211 -13.32 -8.66 -1.93
C LEU A 211 -13.05 -8.98 -0.45
N SER A 212 -13.99 -9.66 0.24
CA SER A 212 -13.81 -9.98 1.67
C SER A 212 -12.77 -11.06 1.93
N LYS A 213 -12.37 -11.82 0.92
CA LYS A 213 -11.28 -12.80 0.97
C LYS A 213 -9.95 -12.25 0.46
N ALA A 214 -9.95 -11.04 -0.11
CA ALA A 214 -8.80 -10.41 -0.72
C ALA A 214 -7.70 -10.08 0.28
N LYS A 215 -8.02 -10.16 1.58
CA LYS A 215 -7.08 -9.77 2.64
C LYS A 215 -6.64 -8.31 2.45
N ALA A 216 -7.55 -7.47 1.96
CA ALA A 216 -7.26 -6.06 1.71
C ALA A 216 -7.17 -5.29 3.03
N ARG A 217 -6.25 -4.33 3.09
CA ARG A 217 -6.05 -3.44 4.24
C ARG A 217 -6.06 -1.99 3.80
N ILE A 218 -6.62 -1.12 4.66
CA ILE A 218 -6.47 0.33 4.52
C ILE A 218 -5.64 0.86 5.68
N LEU A 219 -4.54 1.51 5.34
CA LEU A 219 -3.67 2.20 6.29
C LEU A 219 -3.89 3.70 6.14
N VAL A 220 -4.14 4.38 7.27
CA VAL A 220 -4.32 5.83 7.30
C VAL A 220 -3.21 6.47 8.11
N TYR A 221 -2.34 7.22 7.43
CA TYR A 221 -1.30 8.02 8.04
C TYR A 221 -1.75 9.47 8.17
N GLY A 222 -1.42 10.11 9.30
CA GLY A 222 -1.76 11.50 9.60
C GLY A 222 -1.13 11.90 10.93
N GLU A 223 -0.95 13.20 11.17
CA GLU A 223 -0.40 13.71 12.45
C GLU A 223 0.91 13.02 12.87
N GLY A 224 1.77 12.71 11.90
CA GLY A 224 3.07 12.07 12.13
C GLY A 224 3.03 10.62 12.61
N GLN A 225 1.90 9.91 12.46
CA GLN A 225 1.72 8.52 12.90
C GLN A 225 0.84 7.71 11.93
N LEU A 226 0.80 6.39 12.13
CA LEU A 226 -0.23 5.52 11.56
C LEU A 226 -1.47 5.59 12.47
N LEU A 227 -2.51 6.28 12.02
CA LEU A 227 -3.73 6.56 12.79
C LEU A 227 -4.66 5.34 12.85
N HIS A 228 -4.86 4.69 11.70
CA HIS A 228 -5.82 3.59 11.57
C HIS A 228 -5.31 2.50 10.63
N VAL A 229 -5.67 1.26 10.96
CA VAL A 229 -5.59 0.10 10.07
C VAL A 229 -6.98 -0.51 10.03
N TYR A 230 -7.57 -0.61 8.84
CA TYR A 230 -8.85 -1.27 8.62
C TYR A 230 -8.65 -2.55 7.82
N GLU A 231 -9.37 -3.60 8.21
CA GLU A 231 -9.35 -4.92 7.58
C GLU A 231 -10.77 -5.49 7.54
N ILE A 232 -11.04 -6.37 6.58
CA ILE A 232 -12.29 -7.13 6.52
C ILE A 232 -12.11 -8.45 7.27
N ASN A 233 -12.69 -8.54 8.47
CA ASN A 233 -12.49 -9.69 9.36
C ASN A 233 -13.43 -10.87 9.07
N GLU A 234 -14.51 -10.65 8.31
CA GLU A 234 -15.52 -11.67 8.03
C GLU A 234 -15.72 -11.88 6.53
N VAL A 235 -15.85 -13.16 6.14
CA VAL A 235 -16.17 -13.53 4.76
C VAL A 235 -17.63 -13.21 4.46
N GLN A 236 -17.84 -12.13 3.71
CA GLN A 236 -19.16 -11.61 3.35
C GLN A 236 -19.31 -11.36 1.85
N LYS A 237 -20.55 -11.23 1.39
CA LYS A 237 -20.88 -11.02 -0.03
C LYS A 237 -20.97 -9.53 -0.34
N GLY A 238 -20.24 -9.07 -1.35
CA GLY A 238 -20.30 -7.72 -1.89
C GLY A 238 -19.09 -7.39 -2.75
N ASN A 239 -19.16 -6.25 -3.43
CA ASN A 239 -18.16 -5.75 -4.38
C ASN A 239 -17.68 -4.33 -4.03
N THR A 240 -18.11 -3.78 -2.90
CA THR A 240 -17.66 -2.48 -2.39
C THR A 240 -17.47 -2.57 -0.89
N TRP A 241 -16.39 -1.99 -0.38
CA TRP A 241 -16.10 -1.90 1.05
C TRP A 241 -16.07 -0.44 1.45
N ASN A 242 -17.07 0.00 2.23
CA ASN A 242 -17.08 1.31 2.85
C ASN A 242 -16.18 1.26 4.07
N VAL A 243 -15.05 1.98 4.04
CA VAL A 243 -13.99 1.83 5.03
C VAL A 243 -14.26 2.78 6.19
N PHE A 244 -14.24 4.08 5.90
CA PHE A 244 -14.48 5.14 6.87
C PHE A 244 -15.01 6.39 6.16
N ARG A 245 -15.53 7.31 6.95
CA ARG A 245 -15.74 8.70 6.53
C ARG A 245 -15.06 9.67 7.47
N ILE A 246 -14.71 10.84 6.97
CA ILE A 246 -14.31 11.99 7.79
C ILE A 246 -15.48 12.96 7.78
N ALA A 247 -15.98 13.31 8.96
CA ALA A 247 -17.07 14.27 9.12
C ALA A 247 -16.81 15.13 10.35
N LYS A 248 -16.89 16.47 10.17
CA LYS A 248 -16.61 17.43 11.25
C LYS A 248 -15.20 17.28 11.84
N GLY A 249 -14.22 16.94 11.02
CA GLY A 249 -12.82 16.67 11.41
C GLY A 249 -12.59 15.32 12.11
N TRP A 250 -13.61 14.46 12.23
CA TRP A 250 -13.48 13.17 12.92
C TRP A 250 -13.58 11.99 11.96
N PHE A 251 -12.73 10.99 12.17
CA PHE A 251 -12.88 9.67 11.55
C PHE A 251 -14.08 8.95 12.16
N VAL A 252 -15.01 8.52 11.29
CA VAL A 252 -16.13 7.64 11.63
C VAL A 252 -15.91 6.33 10.89
N THR A 253 -15.65 5.28 11.64
CA THR A 253 -15.49 3.92 11.10
C THR A 253 -16.84 3.40 10.57
N GLU A 254 -16.85 2.96 9.32
CA GLU A 254 -17.99 2.27 8.71
C GLU A 254 -17.71 0.76 8.65
N ASN A 255 -16.53 0.39 8.10
CA ASN A 255 -16.00 -0.97 7.93
C ASN A 255 -17.04 -2.01 7.44
N GLU A 256 -17.78 -1.68 6.39
CA GLU A 256 -18.90 -2.50 5.91
C GLU A 256 -18.78 -2.86 4.43
N VAL A 257 -18.96 -4.14 4.09
CA VAL A 257 -19.03 -4.59 2.70
C VAL A 257 -20.46 -4.49 2.18
N LYS A 258 -20.61 -3.78 1.08
CA LYS A 258 -21.87 -3.48 0.41
C LYS A 258 -21.99 -4.21 -0.93
N LYS A 259 -23.25 -4.39 -1.33
CA LYS A 259 -23.64 -4.94 -2.63
C LYS A 259 -24.09 -3.80 -3.53
N VAL A 260 -23.21 -3.33 -4.40
CA VAL A 260 -23.48 -2.24 -5.33
C VAL A 260 -23.72 -2.83 -6.72
N ARG A 261 -24.77 -2.38 -7.41
CA ARG A 261 -25.12 -2.86 -8.75
C ARG A 261 -24.56 -1.95 -9.82
#